data_AF-Q4Q7K6-F1
#
_entry.id   AF-Q4Q7K6-F1
#
_cell.length_a   1.000
_cell.length_b   1.000
_cell.length_c   1.000
_cell.angle_alpha   90.00
_cell.angle_beta   90.00
_cell.angle_gamma   90.00
#
_symmetry.space_group_name_H-M   'P 1'
#
loop_
_entity.id
_entity.type
_entity.pdbx_description
1 polymer ?
#
loop_
_entity_poly.entity_id
_entity_poly.type
_entity_poly.pdbx_seq_one_letter_code
_entity_poly.pdbx_strand_id
1 'polypeptide(L)'
;MSAPTALTVPRRSASDAALADATRRELEEEMGRSDKPEQPTPPAGWQVVRKPGTCTFDLTKSFEGEDLVVRYSTNQDSDKANSHNIFVYITQKNGQTMQADLSIEEGELVLNNIRFYDEAALAKDTGAEAEAKRNELYTGPLVHELDYDLLNCVMTYLEKRGVDEKLGEFVVLYSFWAEQQDYEAWLTTMNKFAS
;
A
#
# COMPACT_ATOMS: atom_id res chain seq x y z
N MET A 1 27.26 -10.16 -57.06
CA MET A 1 27.72 -10.85 -55.83
C MET A 1 27.61 -9.85 -54.70
N SER A 2 26.55 -9.92 -53.90
CA SER A 2 26.36 -9.04 -52.74
C SER A 2 27.06 -9.68 -51.53
N ALA A 3 27.98 -8.94 -50.91
CA ALA A 3 28.63 -9.34 -49.67
C ALA A 3 27.64 -9.21 -48.50
N PRO A 4 27.67 -10.10 -47.49
CA PRO A 4 26.78 -10.01 -46.35
C PRO A 4 27.25 -8.87 -45.43
N THR A 5 26.36 -7.94 -45.13
CA THR A 5 26.55 -6.94 -44.07
C THR A 5 26.61 -7.68 -42.74
N ALA A 6 27.79 -7.76 -42.14
CA ALA A 6 27.95 -8.28 -40.78
C ALA A 6 27.22 -7.35 -39.81
N LEU A 7 26.09 -7.81 -39.26
CA LEU A 7 25.41 -7.18 -38.15
C LEU A 7 26.39 -7.12 -36.98
N THR A 8 26.90 -5.93 -36.69
CA THR A 8 27.75 -5.69 -35.52
C THR A 8 26.87 -5.80 -34.29
N VAL A 9 26.99 -6.90 -33.55
CA VAL A 9 26.38 -7.01 -32.22
C VAL A 9 27.08 -5.95 -31.34
N PRO A 10 26.33 -5.00 -30.73
CA PRO A 10 26.96 -4.01 -29.87
C PRO A 10 27.66 -4.74 -28.71
N ARG A 11 28.96 -4.49 -28.53
CA ARG A 11 29.68 -4.94 -27.33
C ARG A 11 29.09 -4.20 -26.13
N ARG A 12 28.45 -4.94 -25.23
CA ARG A 12 28.08 -4.42 -23.90
C ARG A 12 29.32 -3.89 -23.21
N SER A 13 29.17 -2.73 -22.55
CA SER A 13 30.27 -2.13 -21.81
C SER A 13 30.61 -2.95 -20.57
N ALA A 14 31.85 -2.84 -20.10
CA ALA A 14 32.28 -3.48 -18.84
C ALA A 14 31.40 -3.04 -17.63
N SER A 15 30.79 -1.85 -17.70
CA SER A 15 29.82 -1.36 -16.72
C SER A 15 28.55 -2.21 -16.66
N ASP A 16 28.07 -2.70 -17.80
CA ASP A 16 26.81 -3.42 -17.91
C ASP A 16 26.97 -4.81 -17.30
N ALA A 17 28.10 -5.47 -17.63
CA ALA A 17 28.48 -6.74 -17.02
C ALA A 17 28.68 -6.62 -15.50
N ALA A 18 29.33 -5.55 -15.04
CA ALA A 18 29.52 -5.31 -13.61
C ALA A 18 28.19 -5.13 -12.87
N LEU A 19 27.22 -4.42 -13.47
CA LEU A 19 25.88 -4.26 -12.90
C LEU A 19 25.08 -5.57 -12.88
N ALA A 20 25.15 -6.35 -13.97
CA ALA A 20 24.54 -7.67 -14.03
C ALA A 20 25.10 -8.61 -12.95
N ASP A 21 26.43 -8.64 -12.76
CA ASP A 21 27.07 -9.47 -11.74
C ASP A 21 26.73 -9.01 -10.32
N ALA A 22 26.66 -7.70 -10.07
CA ALA A 22 26.27 -7.17 -8.77
C ALA A 22 24.82 -7.54 -8.41
N THR A 23 23.88 -7.31 -9.32
CA THR A 23 22.45 -7.64 -9.12
C THR A 23 22.19 -9.13 -8.97
N ARG A 24 22.93 -9.97 -9.70
CA ARG A 24 22.83 -11.43 -9.55
C ARG A 24 23.28 -11.89 -8.16
N ARG A 25 24.41 -11.37 -7.66
CA ARG A 25 24.92 -11.72 -6.32
C ARG A 25 23.94 -11.28 -5.23
N GLU A 26 23.42 -10.07 -5.32
CA GLU A 26 22.40 -9.56 -4.39
C GLU A 26 21.16 -10.47 -4.38
N LEU A 27 20.65 -10.83 -5.55
CA LEU A 27 19.49 -11.72 -5.66
C LEU A 27 19.77 -13.11 -5.06
N GLU A 28 20.95 -13.68 -5.29
CA GLU A 28 21.37 -14.96 -4.72
C GLU A 28 21.46 -14.90 -3.19
N GLU A 29 22.01 -13.82 -2.65
CA GLU A 29 22.11 -13.56 -1.22
C GLU A 29 20.70 -13.44 -0.61
N GLU A 30 19.83 -12.62 -1.21
CA GLU A 30 18.45 -12.48 -0.78
C GLU A 30 17.70 -13.82 -0.84
N MET A 31 17.80 -14.59 -1.92
CA MET A 31 17.18 -15.92 -2.05
C MET A 31 17.63 -16.91 -0.96
N GLY A 32 18.85 -16.77 -0.46
CA GLY A 32 19.42 -17.61 0.59
C GLY A 32 19.02 -17.23 2.03
N ARG A 33 18.36 -16.08 2.24
CA ARG A 33 17.96 -15.62 3.58
C ARG A 33 16.89 -16.52 4.20
N SER A 34 17.11 -16.91 5.45
CA SER A 34 16.18 -17.76 6.22
C SER A 34 15.11 -16.96 6.98
N ASP A 35 15.29 -15.65 7.12
CA ASP A 35 14.48 -14.73 7.91
C ASP A 35 13.50 -13.90 7.07
N LYS A 36 13.11 -14.39 5.88
CA LYS A 36 12.20 -13.67 4.99
C LYS A 36 10.82 -13.53 5.61
N PRO A 37 10.13 -12.39 5.42
CA PRO A 37 8.73 -12.26 5.79
C PRO A 37 7.90 -13.34 5.09
N GLU A 38 7.08 -14.05 5.85
CA GLU A 38 6.08 -14.96 5.30
C GLU A 38 4.83 -14.18 4.91
N GLN A 39 4.07 -14.69 3.94
CA GLN A 39 2.80 -14.08 3.58
C GLN A 39 1.79 -14.27 4.73
N PRO A 40 1.33 -13.20 5.40
CA PRO A 40 0.37 -13.36 6.48
C PRO A 40 -1.02 -13.70 5.93
N THR A 41 -1.86 -14.29 6.78
CA THR A 41 -3.26 -14.58 6.45
C THR A 41 -4.15 -13.39 6.82
N PRO A 42 -5.00 -12.88 5.91
CA PRO A 42 -5.93 -11.81 6.24
C PRO A 42 -6.87 -12.18 7.41
N PRO A 43 -7.24 -11.22 8.29
CA PRO A 43 -8.22 -11.48 9.33
C PRO A 43 -9.58 -11.89 8.74
N ALA A 44 -10.40 -12.58 9.54
CA ALA A 44 -11.66 -13.17 9.08
C ALA A 44 -12.59 -12.16 8.37
N GLY A 45 -13.02 -12.51 7.16
CA GLY A 45 -13.93 -11.70 6.34
C GLY A 45 -13.23 -10.64 5.48
N TRP A 46 -11.93 -10.39 5.68
CA TRP A 46 -11.16 -9.51 4.82
C TRP A 46 -10.55 -10.27 3.64
N GLN A 47 -10.54 -9.62 2.48
CA GLN A 47 -9.85 -10.09 1.29
C GLN A 47 -8.82 -9.03 0.86
N VAL A 48 -7.57 -9.44 0.70
CA VAL A 48 -6.49 -8.55 0.24
C VAL A 48 -6.36 -8.61 -1.28
N VAL A 49 -6.28 -7.44 -1.92
CA VAL A 49 -6.05 -7.26 -3.34
C VAL A 49 -4.82 -6.38 -3.53
N ARG A 50 -3.85 -6.90 -4.28
CA ARG A 50 -2.59 -6.22 -4.56
C ARG A 50 -2.19 -6.43 -6.01
N LYS A 51 -1.61 -5.39 -6.62
CA LYS A 51 -0.92 -5.49 -7.91
C LYS A 51 0.60 -5.55 -7.66
N PRO A 52 1.32 -6.59 -8.12
CA PRO A 52 2.78 -6.64 -8.02
C PRO A 52 3.45 -5.42 -8.69
N GLY A 53 4.54 -4.93 -8.10
CA GLY A 53 5.22 -3.70 -8.52
C GLY A 53 4.50 -2.40 -8.10
N THR A 54 3.52 -2.48 -7.21
CA THR A 54 2.91 -1.30 -6.56
C THR A 54 3.10 -1.37 -5.05
N CYS A 55 3.38 -0.22 -4.43
CA CYS A 55 3.59 -0.08 -3.00
C CYS A 55 2.28 0.07 -2.21
N THR A 56 1.14 -0.26 -2.83
CA THR A 56 -0.20 -0.11 -2.28
C THR A 56 -0.96 -1.42 -2.39
N PHE A 57 -1.83 -1.69 -1.43
CA PHE A 57 -2.78 -2.79 -1.50
C PHE A 57 -4.07 -2.42 -0.76
N ASP A 58 -5.17 -3.06 -1.16
CA ASP A 58 -6.49 -2.83 -0.57
C ASP A 58 -6.93 -4.10 0.15
N LEU A 59 -7.48 -3.95 1.36
CA LEU A 59 -8.33 -4.95 1.97
C LEU A 59 -9.80 -4.59 1.77
N THR A 60 -10.63 -5.57 1.45
CA THR A 60 -12.06 -5.38 1.25
C THR A 60 -12.88 -6.31 2.13
N LYS A 61 -14.03 -5.83 2.58
CA LYS A 61 -15.01 -6.57 3.39
C LYS A 61 -16.39 -5.92 3.23
N SER A 62 -17.45 -6.70 3.39
CA SER A 62 -18.80 -6.16 3.59
C SER A 62 -19.24 -6.37 5.04
N PHE A 63 -19.97 -5.40 5.60
CA PHE A 63 -20.47 -5.45 6.98
C PHE A 63 -21.87 -4.84 7.03
N GLU A 64 -22.88 -5.62 7.41
CA GLU A 64 -24.27 -5.14 7.58
C GLU A 64 -24.86 -4.34 6.38
N GLY A 65 -24.37 -4.61 5.16
CA GLY A 65 -24.79 -3.92 3.94
C GLY A 65 -24.01 -2.64 3.62
N GLU A 66 -22.90 -2.40 4.32
CA GLU A 66 -21.86 -1.44 3.99
C GLU A 66 -20.69 -2.15 3.27
N ASP A 67 -20.04 -1.42 2.38
CA ASP A 67 -18.83 -1.87 1.70
C ASP A 67 -17.60 -1.15 2.28
N LEU A 68 -16.62 -1.93 2.71
CA LEU A 68 -15.39 -1.45 3.33
C LEU A 68 -14.20 -1.66 2.41
N VAL A 69 -13.36 -0.63 2.32
CA VAL A 69 -12.04 -0.69 1.70
C VAL A 69 -11.03 -0.10 2.67
N VAL A 70 -9.98 -0.84 2.99
CA VAL A 70 -8.83 -0.36 3.76
C VAL A 70 -7.64 -0.35 2.83
N ARG A 71 -7.19 0.84 2.45
CA ARG A 71 -6.08 1.04 1.53
C ARG A 71 -4.81 1.33 2.31
N TYR A 72 -3.81 0.49 2.14
CA TYR A 72 -2.46 0.79 2.61
C TYR A 72 -1.71 1.64 1.58
N SER A 73 -0.99 2.64 2.06
CA SER A 73 -0.02 3.40 1.27
C SER A 73 1.25 3.63 2.07
N THR A 74 2.39 3.48 1.41
CA THR A 74 3.69 3.86 1.99
C THR A 74 3.74 5.36 2.21
N ASN A 75 4.18 5.78 3.40
CA ASN A 75 4.50 7.17 3.65
C ASN A 75 5.91 7.46 3.12
N GLN A 76 6.03 7.92 1.88
CA GLN A 76 7.34 8.20 1.27
C GLN A 76 8.01 9.46 1.84
N ASP A 77 7.28 10.28 2.59
CA ASP A 77 7.71 11.61 3.06
C ASP A 77 7.92 11.71 4.58
N SER A 78 7.79 10.61 5.35
CA SER A 78 7.93 10.70 6.82
C SER A 78 9.32 10.29 7.33
N ASP A 79 9.89 11.16 8.15
CA ASP A 79 11.00 10.85 9.07
C ASP A 79 10.67 9.71 10.07
N LYS A 80 9.39 9.30 10.15
CA LYS A 80 8.90 8.17 10.95
C LYS A 80 9.03 6.85 10.18
N ALA A 81 10.23 6.28 10.16
CA ALA A 81 10.54 5.03 9.45
C ALA A 81 9.64 3.82 9.80
N ASN A 82 8.86 3.88 10.89
CA ASN A 82 8.03 2.79 11.40
C ASN A 82 6.52 3.10 11.42
N SER A 83 6.05 4.14 10.72
CA SER A 83 4.62 4.47 10.65
C SER A 83 4.01 3.98 9.34
N HIS A 84 2.89 3.27 9.44
CA HIS A 84 2.15 2.74 8.29
C HIS A 84 0.81 3.45 8.16
N ASN A 85 0.55 4.09 7.01
CA ASN A 85 -0.70 4.80 6.78
C ASN A 85 -1.74 3.89 6.13
N ILE A 86 -2.96 3.94 6.66
CA ILE A 86 -4.14 3.30 6.07
C ILE A 86 -5.28 4.30 5.90
N PHE A 87 -6.01 4.15 4.81
CA PHE A 87 -7.22 4.92 4.51
C PHE A 87 -8.42 3.97 4.52
N VAL A 88 -9.35 4.21 5.44
CA VAL A 88 -10.53 3.37 5.65
C VAL A 88 -11.73 4.04 5.03
N TYR A 89 -12.32 3.42 4.02
CA TYR A 89 -13.52 3.86 3.33
C TYR A 89 -14.69 2.98 3.73
N ILE A 90 -15.74 3.57 4.28
CA ILE A 90 -17.00 2.89 4.62
C ILE A 90 -18.10 3.50 3.76
N THR A 91 -18.60 2.71 2.81
CA THR A 91 -19.63 3.13 1.85
C THR A 91 -20.98 2.56 2.24
N GLN A 92 -21.96 3.43 2.40
CA GLN A 92 -23.35 3.05 2.61
C GLN A 92 -24.04 2.71 1.28
N LYS A 93 -25.20 2.05 1.35
CA LYS A 93 -26.00 1.66 0.17
C LYS A 93 -26.40 2.82 -0.75
N ASN A 94 -26.53 4.02 -0.22
CA ASN A 94 -26.85 5.23 -0.99
C ASN A 94 -25.62 5.83 -1.71
N GLY A 95 -24.42 5.25 -1.54
CA GLY A 95 -23.18 5.75 -2.11
C GLY A 95 -22.39 6.71 -1.21
N GLN A 96 -22.99 7.24 -0.15
CA GLN A 96 -22.29 8.11 0.79
C GLN A 96 -21.15 7.33 1.45
N THR A 97 -19.98 7.96 1.50
CA THR A 97 -18.75 7.32 1.98
C THR A 97 -18.09 8.16 3.05
N MET A 98 -17.83 7.55 4.20
CA MET A 98 -16.92 8.08 5.21
C MET A 98 -15.51 7.59 4.89
N GLN A 99 -14.53 8.49 4.92
CA GLN A 99 -13.11 8.15 4.93
C GLN A 99 -12.52 8.52 6.29
N ALA A 100 -11.87 7.56 6.94
CA ALA A 100 -11.02 7.77 8.10
C ALA A 100 -9.56 7.51 7.71
N ASP A 101 -8.69 8.47 8.02
CA ASP A 101 -7.25 8.36 7.80
C ASP A 101 -6.62 7.91 9.11
N LEU A 102 -5.90 6.80 9.11
CA LEU A 102 -5.25 6.27 10.30
C LEU A 102 -3.76 6.01 10.04
N SER A 103 -2.96 6.11 11.09
CA SER A 103 -1.60 5.58 11.14
C SER A 103 -1.57 4.38 12.09
N ILE A 104 -0.73 3.40 11.76
CA ILE A 104 -0.35 2.33 12.67
C ILE A 104 0.99 2.75 13.27
N GLU A 105 1.00 3.02 14.57
CA GLU A 105 2.18 3.46 15.32
C GLU A 105 2.35 2.55 16.53
N GLU A 106 3.51 1.90 16.64
CA GLU A 106 3.82 0.97 17.75
C GLU A 106 2.77 -0.14 17.97
N GLY A 107 2.06 -0.53 16.89
CA GLY A 107 1.00 -1.55 16.93
C GLY A 107 -0.41 -1.00 17.20
N GLU A 108 -0.55 0.29 17.50
CA GLU A 108 -1.83 0.96 17.76
C GLU A 108 -2.35 1.69 16.53
N LEU A 109 -3.68 1.74 16.39
CA LEU A 109 -4.36 2.54 15.37
C LEU A 109 -4.61 3.96 15.87
N VAL A 110 -4.00 4.93 15.23
CA VAL A 110 -4.14 6.36 15.54
C VAL A 110 -4.99 7.03 14.47
N LEU A 111 -6.12 7.62 14.86
CA LEU A 111 -6.97 8.38 13.97
C LEU A 111 -6.37 9.76 13.67
N ASN A 112 -6.16 10.06 12.40
CA ASN A 112 -5.54 11.31 11.95
C ASN A 112 -6.55 12.28 11.32
N ASN A 113 -7.58 11.75 10.66
CA ASN A 113 -8.60 12.58 10.00
C ASN A 113 -9.90 11.81 9.74
N ILE A 114 -11.02 12.53 9.64
CA ILE A 114 -12.31 11.99 9.18
C ILE A 114 -12.92 12.96 8.17
N ARG A 115 -13.39 12.44 7.04
CA ARG A 115 -14.12 13.20 6.02
C ARG A 115 -15.21 12.38 5.35
N PHE A 116 -16.04 13.06 4.57
CA PHE A 116 -17.18 12.46 3.88
C PHE A 116 -17.22 12.84 2.41
N TYR A 117 -17.78 11.93 1.62
CA TYR A 117 -18.09 12.13 0.20
C TYR A 117 -19.52 11.68 -0.07
N ASP A 118 -20.22 12.43 -0.91
CA ASP A 118 -21.57 12.06 -1.34
C ASP A 118 -21.53 10.84 -2.28
N GLU A 119 -20.45 10.66 -3.03
CA GLU A 119 -20.28 9.59 -4.01
C GLU A 119 -19.05 8.72 -3.73
N ALA A 120 -19.27 7.41 -3.61
CA ALA A 120 -18.22 6.42 -3.40
C ALA A 120 -17.17 6.39 -4.52
N ALA A 121 -17.57 6.72 -5.75
CA ALA A 121 -16.67 6.79 -6.89
C ALA A 121 -15.56 7.83 -6.66
N LEU A 122 -15.93 9.05 -6.27
CA LEU A 122 -14.96 10.12 -5.97
C LEU A 122 -14.07 9.76 -4.77
N ALA A 123 -14.65 9.14 -3.73
CA ALA A 123 -13.91 8.76 -2.53
C ALA A 123 -12.77 7.78 -2.83
N LYS A 124 -13.00 6.79 -3.70
CA LYS A 124 -12.11 5.65 -3.91
C LYS A 124 -11.16 5.79 -5.11
N ASP A 125 -11.43 6.73 -6.01
CA ASP A 125 -10.65 6.97 -7.23
C ASP A 125 -9.23 7.48 -6.91
N THR A 126 -8.20 6.78 -7.41
CA THR A 126 -6.79 7.13 -7.18
C THR A 126 -6.19 8.04 -8.25
N GLY A 127 -6.99 8.52 -9.20
CA GLY A 127 -6.55 9.44 -10.24
C GLY A 127 -6.27 10.85 -9.70
N ALA A 128 -5.31 11.54 -10.32
CA ALA A 128 -4.92 12.90 -9.96
C ALA A 128 -6.07 13.91 -10.02
N GLU A 129 -6.98 13.77 -11.00
CA GLU A 129 -8.17 14.64 -11.10
C GLU A 129 -9.14 14.43 -9.93
N ALA A 130 -9.32 13.18 -9.49
CA ALA A 130 -10.16 12.88 -8.34
C ALA A 130 -9.54 13.41 -7.06
N GLU A 131 -8.21 13.28 -6.90
CA GLU A 131 -7.48 13.87 -5.78
C GLU A 131 -7.65 15.39 -5.72
N ALA A 132 -7.49 16.09 -6.84
CA ALA A 132 -7.71 17.54 -6.91
C ALA A 132 -9.13 17.92 -6.45
N LYS A 133 -10.16 17.21 -6.94
CA LYS A 133 -11.55 17.42 -6.51
C LYS A 133 -11.75 17.16 -5.02
N ARG A 134 -11.14 16.10 -4.46
CA ARG A 134 -11.22 15.81 -3.01
C ARG A 134 -10.56 16.89 -2.16
N ASN A 135 -9.51 17.54 -2.67
CA ASN A 135 -8.81 18.62 -1.98
C ASN A 135 -9.61 19.94 -1.96
N GLU A 136 -10.62 20.09 -2.81
CA GLU A 136 -11.56 21.22 -2.78
C GLU A 136 -12.69 21.03 -1.73
N LEU A 137 -12.89 19.80 -1.24
CA LEU A 137 -13.93 19.48 -0.26
C LEU A 137 -13.45 19.73 1.17
N TYR A 138 -14.40 19.96 2.08
CA TYR A 138 -14.08 20.05 3.50
C TYR A 138 -13.49 18.75 4.01
N THR A 139 -12.29 18.84 4.57
CA THR A 139 -11.47 17.70 4.95
C THR A 139 -11.74 17.16 6.35
N GLY A 140 -12.63 17.81 7.11
CA GLY A 140 -12.75 17.63 8.56
C GLY A 140 -11.91 18.65 9.33
N PRO A 141 -12.21 18.86 10.63
CA PRO A 141 -11.37 19.65 11.52
C PRO A 141 -10.11 18.86 11.92
N LEU A 142 -9.18 19.52 12.61
CA LEU A 142 -8.04 18.81 13.19
C LEU A 142 -8.56 17.85 14.28
N VAL A 143 -8.15 16.59 14.25
CA VAL A 143 -8.68 15.56 15.15
C VAL A 143 -8.48 15.89 16.63
N HIS A 144 -7.38 16.56 16.98
CA HIS A 144 -7.12 16.97 18.36
C HIS A 144 -8.03 18.10 18.87
N GLU A 145 -8.82 18.73 18.00
CA GLU A 145 -9.83 19.73 18.36
C GLU A 145 -11.20 19.10 18.63
N LEU A 146 -11.38 17.83 18.29
CA LEU A 146 -12.62 17.10 18.54
C LEU A 146 -12.73 16.65 19.99
N ASP A 147 -13.96 16.50 20.45
CA ASP A 147 -14.27 15.93 21.75
C ASP A 147 -13.77 14.49 21.87
N TYR A 148 -13.20 14.15 23.03
CA TYR A 148 -12.59 12.83 23.27
C TYR A 148 -13.61 11.68 23.19
N ASP A 149 -14.83 11.87 23.68
CA ASP A 149 -15.86 10.82 23.63
C ASP A 149 -16.32 10.59 22.20
N LEU A 150 -16.38 11.63 21.37
CA LEU A 150 -16.62 11.49 19.94
C LEU A 150 -15.53 10.64 19.25
N LEU A 151 -14.25 10.92 19.54
CA LEU A 151 -13.13 10.15 18.98
C LEU A 151 -13.20 8.67 19.37
N ASN A 152 -13.48 8.37 20.64
CA ASN A 152 -13.67 7.00 21.11
C ASN A 152 -14.83 6.31 20.39
N CYS A 153 -15.96 7.01 20.20
CA CYS A 153 -17.09 6.47 19.48
C CYS A 153 -16.75 6.14 18.02
N VAL A 154 -15.94 6.98 17.36
CA VAL A 154 -15.46 6.70 16.00
C VAL A 154 -14.57 5.46 15.99
N MET A 155 -13.60 5.35 16.91
CA MET A 155 -12.72 4.17 16.97
C MET A 155 -13.50 2.89 17.26
N THR A 156 -14.45 2.91 18.20
CA THR A 156 -15.37 1.77 18.44
C THR A 156 -16.23 1.45 17.21
N TYR A 157 -16.65 2.46 16.44
CA TYR A 157 -17.40 2.26 15.20
C TYR A 157 -16.56 1.54 14.13
N LEU A 158 -15.28 1.89 14.01
CA LEU A 158 -14.31 1.21 13.13
C LEU A 158 -14.01 -0.23 13.61
N GLU A 159 -13.78 -0.41 14.91
CA GLU A 159 -13.49 -1.71 15.52
C GLU A 159 -14.61 -2.72 15.28
N LYS A 160 -15.89 -2.33 15.44
CA LYS A 160 -17.05 -3.19 15.15
C LYS A 160 -17.09 -3.70 13.71
N ARG A 161 -16.45 -2.99 12.78
CA ARG A 161 -16.32 -3.39 11.37
C ARG A 161 -15.08 -4.25 11.11
N GLY A 162 -14.26 -4.50 12.12
CA GLY A 162 -13.02 -5.26 12.05
C GLY A 162 -11.82 -4.42 11.60
N VAL A 163 -11.86 -3.11 11.84
CA VAL A 163 -10.69 -2.22 11.76
C VAL A 163 -10.15 -2.08 13.18
N ASP A 164 -9.32 -3.04 13.56
CA ASP A 164 -8.77 -3.22 14.90
C ASP A 164 -7.25 -3.48 14.84
N GLU A 165 -6.62 -3.72 15.99
CA GLU A 165 -5.18 -4.00 16.10
C GLU A 165 -4.75 -5.22 15.27
N LYS A 166 -5.61 -6.25 15.13
CA LYS A 166 -5.30 -7.44 14.33
C LYS A 166 -5.24 -7.11 12.84
N LEU A 167 -6.13 -6.23 12.36
CA LEU A 167 -6.03 -5.70 11.02
C LEU A 167 -4.76 -4.86 10.85
N GLY A 168 -4.42 -4.02 11.83
CA GLY A 168 -3.19 -3.23 11.85
C GLY A 168 -1.93 -4.11 11.73
N GLU A 169 -1.82 -5.13 12.57
CA GLU A 169 -0.73 -6.12 12.53
C GLU A 169 -0.63 -6.80 11.16
N PHE A 170 -1.78 -7.27 10.61
CA PHE A 170 -1.80 -7.86 9.28
C PHE A 170 -1.28 -6.89 8.21
N VAL A 171 -1.71 -5.62 8.23
CA VAL A 171 -1.27 -4.60 7.25
C VAL A 171 0.24 -4.43 7.30
N VAL A 172 0.82 -4.32 8.50
CA VAL A 172 2.26 -4.16 8.69
C VAL A 172 3.02 -5.38 8.15
N LEU A 173 2.65 -6.59 8.58
CA LEU A 173 3.30 -7.83 8.13
C LEU A 173 3.16 -8.04 6.61
N TYR A 174 1.98 -7.76 6.06
CA TYR A 174 1.73 -7.90 4.63
C TYR A 174 2.53 -6.87 3.83
N SER A 175 2.75 -5.67 4.37
CA SER A 175 3.58 -4.65 3.74
C SER A 175 5.05 -5.09 3.62
N PHE A 176 5.63 -5.70 4.66
CA PHE A 176 6.99 -6.23 4.62
C PHE A 176 7.11 -7.40 3.63
N TRP A 177 6.15 -8.32 3.65
CA TRP A 177 6.12 -9.40 2.67
C TRP A 177 6.01 -8.87 1.24
N ALA A 178 5.09 -7.94 1.00
CA ALA A 178 4.86 -7.36 -0.32
C ALA A 178 6.09 -6.61 -0.85
N GLU A 179 6.79 -5.87 0.02
CA GLU A 179 8.02 -5.17 -0.29
C GLU A 179 9.15 -6.13 -0.64
N GLN A 180 9.34 -7.22 0.12
CA GLN A 180 10.34 -8.25 -0.21
C GLN A 180 10.05 -8.89 -1.58
N GLN A 181 8.79 -9.17 -1.92
CA GLN A 181 8.42 -9.70 -3.23
C GLN A 181 8.76 -8.73 -4.37
N ASP A 182 8.52 -7.43 -4.16
CA ASP A 182 8.85 -6.39 -5.14
C ASP A 182 10.35 -6.16 -5.25
N TYR A 183 11.10 -6.24 -4.15
CA TYR A 183 12.54 -6.09 -4.14
C TYR A 183 13.23 -7.18 -4.98
N GLU A 184 12.86 -8.45 -4.79
CA GLU A 184 13.40 -9.56 -5.58
C GLU A 184 13.01 -9.45 -7.07
N ALA A 185 11.78 -9.01 -7.36
CA ALA A 185 11.31 -8.76 -8.72
C ALA A 185 12.07 -7.58 -9.37
N TRP A 186 12.40 -6.55 -8.60
CA TRP A 186 13.18 -5.40 -9.03
C TRP A 186 14.62 -5.77 -9.33
N LEU A 187 15.29 -6.53 -8.45
CA LEU A 187 16.63 -7.08 -8.69
C LEU A 187 16.67 -7.93 -9.96
N THR A 188 15.68 -8.82 -10.11
CA THR A 188 15.52 -9.65 -11.32
C THR A 188 15.37 -8.80 -12.59
N THR A 189 14.59 -7.72 -12.51
CA THR A 189 14.36 -6.81 -13.64
C THR A 189 15.62 -6.02 -13.98
N MET A 190 16.33 -5.49 -12.97
CA MET A 190 17.59 -4.79 -13.17
C MET A 190 18.65 -5.69 -13.78
N ASN A 191 18.76 -6.93 -13.29
CA ASN A 191 19.67 -7.91 -13.85
C ASN A 191 19.36 -8.19 -15.33
N LYS A 192 18.10 -8.43 -15.70
CA LYS A 192 17.68 -8.65 -17.09
C LYS A 192 17.89 -7.43 -17.98
N PHE A 193 17.79 -6.22 -17.42
CA PHE A 193 18.05 -5.00 -18.17
C PHE A 193 19.55 -4.81 -18.45
N ALA A 194 20.41 -5.15 -17.49
CA ALA A 194 21.87 -5.03 -17.60
C ALA A 194 22.56 -6.22 -18.29
N SER A 195 21.92 -7.40 -18.31
CA SER A 195 22.37 -8.67 -18.94
C SER A 195 21.91 -8.82 -20.36
#